data_AF-A0A653MA41-F1
#
_entry.id   AF-A0A653MA41-F1
#
_cell.length_a   1.000
_cell.length_b   1.000
_cell.length_c   1.000
_cell.angle_alpha   90.00
_cell.angle_beta   90.00
_cell.angle_gamma   90.00
#
_symmetry.space_group_name_H-M   'P 1'
#
loop_
_entity.id
_entity.type
_entity.pdbx_description
1 polymer ?
#
loop_
_entity_poly.entity_id
_entity_poly.type
_entity_poly.pdbx_seq_one_letter_code
_entity_poly.pdbx_strand_id
1 'polypeptide(L)'
;MTSADTAPQPDRQTETQPAPVVHANGHDPKADGALRLATVNVNGIRAAHRKGMGVWFAGRGIDILTLQEVRAPKEIVESLLEEITGQDWHVVETAAAAKGRAGVAIATLLEPQDARVGIGDPYFDDSGRWIETDLVAPDGKILTVVSAYVHSGVVDTPKQVDKYRFLDEMIRYLPELKATKDYAVVTGDLNVGHTKLDIKNWRGNTKKAGFLPEERAYFDRFFGEEIGYVDVHRRLAGDVDGPYTWWSQRGQAFDNDTGWRIDYQAATPELAAKATSAVVDRAPSYDTRFSDHAPLVVDYQF
;
A
#
# COMPACT_ATOMS: atom_id res chain seq x y z
N MET A 1 29.26 41.71 -49.31
CA MET A 1 29.78 41.72 -47.93
C MET A 1 28.63 42.25 -47.07
N THR A 2 27.90 41.45 -46.32
CA THR A 2 28.35 40.57 -45.23
C THR A 2 27.38 39.40 -45.02
N SER A 3 27.91 38.18 -44.91
CA SER A 3 27.21 36.99 -44.40
C SER A 3 27.01 37.11 -42.89
N ALA A 4 25.86 36.69 -42.38
CA ALA A 4 25.67 36.42 -40.96
C ALA A 4 25.67 34.90 -40.75
N ASP A 5 26.75 34.41 -40.13
CA ASP A 5 26.92 33.04 -39.67
C ASP A 5 25.88 32.72 -38.59
N THR A 6 25.16 31.61 -38.77
CA THR A 6 24.29 31.04 -37.74
C THR A 6 25.05 29.88 -37.09
N ALA A 7 25.45 30.04 -35.83
CA ALA A 7 26.12 28.98 -35.08
C ALA A 7 25.14 27.84 -34.74
N PRO A 8 25.57 26.57 -34.82
CA PRO A 8 24.72 25.42 -34.45
C PRO A 8 24.55 25.34 -32.93
N GLN A 9 23.32 25.06 -32.48
CA GLN A 9 23.03 24.73 -31.08
C GLN A 9 23.65 23.38 -30.70
N PRO A 10 24.16 23.21 -29.47
CA PRO A 10 24.73 21.94 -29.04
C PRO A 10 23.62 20.89 -28.83
N ASP A 11 23.92 19.66 -29.25
CA ASP A 11 23.09 18.49 -29.06
C ASP A 11 22.67 18.33 -27.60
N ARG A 12 21.36 18.11 -27.37
CA ARG A 12 20.85 17.63 -26.09
C ARG A 12 21.50 16.28 -25.83
N GLN A 13 22.40 16.24 -24.85
CA GLN A 13 22.89 14.99 -24.28
C GLN A 13 21.67 14.18 -23.83
N THR A 14 21.52 12.99 -24.41
CA THR A 14 20.62 11.97 -23.90
C THR A 14 21.04 11.65 -22.48
N GLU A 15 20.22 12.05 -21.50
CA GLU A 15 20.38 11.58 -20.13
C GLU A 15 20.35 10.05 -20.17
N THR A 16 21.47 9.45 -19.79
CA THR A 16 21.56 8.01 -19.61
C THR A 16 20.60 7.65 -18.48
N GLN A 17 19.59 6.83 -18.78
CA GLN A 17 18.70 6.31 -17.74
C GLN A 17 19.57 5.64 -16.67
N PRO A 18 19.38 5.98 -15.37
CA PRO A 18 20.12 5.33 -14.31
C PRO A 18 19.90 3.82 -14.38
N ALA A 19 20.95 3.06 -14.06
CA ALA A 19 20.84 1.61 -13.95
C ALA A 19 19.68 1.24 -13.01
N PRO A 20 18.89 0.20 -13.33
CA PRO A 20 17.72 -0.15 -12.53
C PRO A 20 18.13 -0.42 -11.07
N VAL A 21 17.41 0.21 -10.14
CA VAL A 21 17.55 -0.06 -8.71
C VAL A 21 17.13 -1.51 -8.46
N VAL A 22 18.08 -2.34 -8.05
CA VAL A 22 17.80 -3.72 -7.64
C VAL A 22 17.25 -3.70 -6.23
N HIS A 23 15.95 -3.90 -6.10
CA HIS A 23 15.31 -4.12 -4.81
C HIS A 23 15.62 -5.53 -4.30
N ALA A 24 15.72 -5.68 -2.97
CA ALA A 24 16.24 -6.88 -2.32
C ALA A 24 15.61 -8.20 -2.78
N ASN A 25 14.33 -8.20 -3.19
CA ASN A 25 13.60 -9.39 -3.62
C ASN A 25 13.02 -9.25 -5.04
N GLY A 26 13.58 -8.36 -5.86
CA GLY A 26 13.08 -8.04 -7.20
C GLY A 26 13.20 -9.13 -8.24
N HIS A 27 13.85 -10.24 -7.90
CA HIS A 27 14.20 -11.31 -8.83
C HIS A 27 13.65 -12.66 -8.41
N ASP A 28 12.95 -12.75 -7.28
CA ASP A 28 12.36 -14.01 -6.84
C ASP A 28 11.14 -14.33 -7.71
N PRO A 29 11.23 -15.40 -8.53
CA PRO A 29 10.15 -15.74 -9.44
C PRO A 29 8.90 -16.05 -8.62
N LYS A 30 7.79 -15.47 -9.04
CA LYS A 30 6.46 -15.86 -8.54
C LYS A 30 6.26 -17.35 -8.87
N ALA A 31 5.86 -18.14 -7.88
CA ALA A 31 5.58 -19.56 -8.10
C ALA A 31 4.45 -19.73 -9.13
N ASP A 32 4.52 -20.81 -9.93
CA ASP A 32 3.48 -21.12 -10.91
C ASP A 32 2.11 -21.28 -10.22
N GLY A 33 1.08 -20.61 -10.77
CA GLY A 33 -0.27 -20.61 -10.20
C GLY A 33 -0.45 -19.73 -8.96
N ALA A 34 0.59 -19.00 -8.52
CA ALA A 34 0.45 -18.02 -7.45
C ALA A 34 -0.07 -16.68 -7.97
N LEU A 35 -0.90 -16.04 -7.15
CA LEU A 35 -1.35 -14.66 -7.30
C LEU A 35 -0.50 -13.77 -6.38
N ARG A 36 0.15 -12.75 -6.95
CA ARG A 36 1.01 -11.81 -6.24
C ARG A 36 0.30 -10.47 -6.04
N LEU A 37 0.06 -10.13 -4.79
CA LEU A 37 -0.56 -8.87 -4.38
C LEU A 37 0.48 -7.98 -3.72
N ALA A 38 0.61 -6.75 -4.21
CA ALA A 38 1.44 -5.71 -3.61
C ALA A 38 0.57 -4.57 -3.07
N THR A 39 0.92 -4.04 -1.90
CA THR A 39 0.34 -2.79 -1.37
C THR A 39 1.44 -1.78 -1.07
N VAL A 40 1.21 -0.51 -1.42
CA VAL A 40 2.16 0.57 -1.08
C VAL A 40 1.47 1.93 -0.96
N ASN A 41 1.72 2.63 0.14
CA ASN A 41 1.47 4.07 0.23
C ASN A 41 2.53 4.82 -0.60
N VAL A 42 2.10 5.48 -1.67
CA VAL A 42 3.00 6.15 -2.63
C VAL A 42 3.31 7.60 -2.27
N ASN A 43 2.63 8.17 -1.26
CA ASN A 43 2.79 9.56 -0.82
C ASN A 43 2.77 10.57 -2.00
N GLY A 44 1.90 10.30 -2.98
CA GLY A 44 1.75 11.01 -4.24
C GLY A 44 2.31 10.23 -5.45
N ILE A 45 1.43 9.69 -6.28
CA ILE A 45 1.79 8.83 -7.43
C ILE A 45 2.71 9.54 -8.43
N ARG A 46 2.52 10.86 -8.65
CA ARG A 46 3.40 11.66 -9.51
C ARG A 46 4.84 11.67 -9.02
N ALA A 47 5.03 11.75 -7.71
CA ALA A 47 6.36 11.77 -7.11
C ALA A 47 6.98 10.37 -7.13
N ALA A 48 6.19 9.34 -6.79
CA ALA A 48 6.64 7.95 -6.85
C ALA A 48 7.07 7.55 -8.27
N HIS A 49 6.28 7.89 -9.29
CA HIS A 49 6.62 7.66 -10.69
C HIS A 49 7.97 8.28 -11.07
N ARG A 50 8.15 9.59 -10.83
CA ARG A 50 9.41 10.30 -11.12
C ARG A 50 10.62 9.73 -10.37
N LYS A 51 10.41 9.12 -9.22
CA LYS A 51 11.46 8.52 -8.38
C LYS A 51 11.73 7.04 -8.71
N GLY A 52 11.17 6.53 -9.79
CA GLY A 52 11.50 5.19 -10.28
C GLY A 52 10.59 4.06 -9.77
N MET A 53 9.34 4.35 -9.40
CA MET A 53 8.38 3.28 -9.05
C MET A 53 8.19 2.26 -10.19
N GLY A 54 8.26 2.68 -11.46
CA GLY A 54 8.23 1.75 -12.60
C GLY A 54 9.40 0.77 -12.61
N VAL A 55 10.58 1.20 -12.18
CA VAL A 55 11.76 0.34 -12.04
C VAL A 55 11.56 -0.70 -10.94
N TRP A 56 10.94 -0.31 -9.82
CA TRP A 56 10.56 -1.26 -8.77
C TRP A 56 9.56 -2.31 -9.27
N PHE A 57 8.56 -1.87 -10.05
CA PHE A 57 7.46 -2.69 -10.52
C PHE A 57 7.91 -3.72 -11.58
N ALA A 58 8.83 -3.31 -12.46
CA ALA A 58 9.31 -4.14 -13.56
C ALA A 58 9.83 -5.50 -13.08
N GLY A 59 9.39 -6.58 -13.74
CA GLY A 59 9.85 -7.94 -13.46
C GLY A 59 9.31 -8.57 -12.17
N ARG A 60 8.48 -7.87 -11.39
CA ARG A 60 7.94 -8.39 -10.12
C ARG A 60 6.82 -9.41 -10.28
N GLY A 61 6.18 -9.50 -11.44
CA GLY A 61 5.05 -10.40 -11.66
C GLY A 61 3.85 -10.12 -10.75
N ILE A 62 3.68 -8.87 -10.32
CA ILE A 62 2.51 -8.42 -9.55
C ILE A 62 1.26 -8.58 -10.41
N ASP A 63 0.19 -9.12 -9.82
CA ASP A 63 -1.12 -9.26 -10.48
C ASP A 63 -2.10 -8.18 -10.00
N ILE A 64 -1.96 -7.77 -8.74
CA ILE A 64 -2.81 -6.78 -8.07
C ILE A 64 -1.93 -5.82 -7.29
N LEU A 65 -2.08 -4.53 -7.53
CA LEU A 65 -1.37 -3.45 -6.88
C LEU A 65 -2.36 -2.50 -6.20
N THR A 66 -2.30 -2.40 -4.89
CA THR A 66 -3.09 -1.43 -4.13
C THR A 66 -2.24 -0.25 -3.70
N LEU A 67 -2.77 0.94 -3.88
CA LEU A 67 -2.05 2.20 -3.69
C LEU A 67 -2.80 3.10 -2.72
N GLN A 68 -2.05 3.72 -1.82
CA GLN A 68 -2.57 4.70 -0.86
C GLN A 68 -1.84 6.02 -0.99
N GLU A 69 -2.51 7.10 -0.57
CA GLU A 69 -2.06 8.48 -0.77
C GLU A 69 -1.66 8.78 -2.21
N VAL A 70 -2.50 8.37 -3.15
CA VAL A 70 -2.28 8.58 -4.59
C VAL A 70 -2.21 10.08 -4.92
N ARG A 71 -3.06 10.89 -4.27
CA ARG A 71 -3.08 12.38 -4.34
C ARG A 71 -3.21 12.94 -5.76
N ALA A 72 -3.94 12.24 -6.63
CA ALA A 72 -4.16 12.63 -8.02
C ALA A 72 -5.59 12.27 -8.46
N PRO A 73 -6.15 12.97 -9.45
CA PRO A 73 -7.43 12.61 -10.06
C PRO A 73 -7.28 11.39 -10.99
N LYS A 74 -8.39 10.70 -11.24
CA LYS A 74 -8.49 9.45 -12.00
C LYS A 74 -7.61 9.40 -13.26
N GLU A 75 -7.73 10.39 -14.13
CA GLU A 75 -7.11 10.40 -15.45
C GLU A 75 -5.57 10.40 -15.35
N ILE A 76 -5.05 11.00 -14.28
CA ILE A 76 -3.61 11.02 -13.98
C ILE A 76 -3.17 9.70 -13.38
N VAL A 77 -4.02 9.06 -12.57
CA VAL A 77 -3.73 7.75 -11.98
C VAL A 77 -3.64 6.70 -13.08
N GLU A 78 -4.62 6.66 -13.97
CA GLU A 78 -4.66 5.74 -15.11
C GLU A 78 -3.43 5.92 -16.01
N SER A 79 -3.16 7.15 -16.46
CA SER A 79 -2.00 7.45 -17.32
C SER A 79 -0.67 7.06 -16.68
N LEU A 80 -0.46 7.35 -15.40
CA LEU A 80 0.80 6.99 -14.72
C LEU A 80 0.91 5.49 -14.44
N LEU A 81 -0.21 4.80 -14.21
CA LEU A 81 -0.20 3.34 -14.03
C LEU A 81 0.13 2.62 -15.33
N GLU A 82 -0.38 3.10 -16.47
CA GLU A 82 0.02 2.59 -17.79
C GLU A 82 1.54 2.75 -17.99
N GLU A 83 2.11 3.92 -17.66
CA GLU A 83 3.56 4.16 -17.72
C GLU A 83 4.37 3.27 -16.74
N ILE A 84 3.89 3.09 -15.50
CA ILE A 84 4.56 2.28 -14.46
C ILE A 84 4.55 0.80 -14.81
N THR A 85 3.42 0.30 -15.29
CA THR A 85 3.22 -1.12 -15.54
C THR A 85 3.66 -1.55 -16.94
N GLY A 86 3.77 -0.59 -17.87
CA GLY A 86 4.17 -0.81 -19.25
C GLY A 86 3.09 -1.45 -20.13
N GLN A 87 1.85 -1.57 -19.62
CA GLN A 87 0.71 -2.15 -20.33
C GLN A 87 -0.61 -1.68 -19.71
N ASP A 88 -1.73 -2.00 -20.37
CA ASP A 88 -3.06 -1.67 -19.85
C ASP A 88 -3.42 -2.54 -18.63
N TRP A 89 -3.88 -1.88 -17.57
CA TRP A 89 -4.38 -2.49 -16.34
C TRP A 89 -5.78 -1.97 -16.05
N HIS A 90 -6.63 -2.79 -15.42
CA HIS A 90 -7.88 -2.29 -14.88
C HIS A 90 -7.59 -1.44 -13.64
N VAL A 91 -8.18 -0.25 -13.57
CA VAL A 91 -8.00 0.70 -12.46
C VAL A 91 -9.33 1.03 -11.82
N VAL A 92 -9.41 0.76 -10.51
CA VAL A 92 -10.50 1.21 -9.64
C VAL A 92 -9.90 2.18 -8.64
N GLU A 93 -10.43 3.39 -8.54
CA GLU A 93 -9.85 4.41 -7.65
C GLU A 93 -10.93 5.31 -7.05
N THR A 94 -10.55 5.98 -5.96
CA THR A 94 -11.30 7.10 -5.41
C THR A 94 -10.34 8.18 -4.91
N ALA A 95 -10.52 9.39 -5.42
CA ALA A 95 -9.81 10.58 -4.99
C ALA A 95 -10.50 11.23 -3.79
N ALA A 96 -9.73 11.93 -2.95
CA ALA A 96 -10.31 12.77 -1.91
C ALA A 96 -10.83 14.09 -2.49
N ALA A 97 -11.94 14.60 -1.98
CA ALA A 97 -12.45 15.94 -2.31
C ALA A 97 -11.41 17.04 -2.00
N ALA A 98 -10.63 16.85 -0.93
CA ALA A 98 -9.48 17.70 -0.62
C ALA A 98 -8.33 17.43 -1.61
N LYS A 99 -8.21 18.28 -2.63
CA LYS A 99 -7.19 18.17 -3.69
C LYS A 99 -5.77 17.98 -3.13
N GLY A 100 -5.04 17.01 -3.69
CA GLY A 100 -3.66 16.70 -3.30
C GLY A 100 -3.51 16.00 -1.95
N ARG A 101 -4.60 15.47 -1.38
CA ARG A 101 -4.61 14.72 -0.12
C ARG A 101 -5.17 13.31 -0.37
N ALA A 102 -4.74 12.33 0.43
CA ALA A 102 -5.24 10.96 0.42
C ALA A 102 -5.40 10.39 -1.01
N GLY A 103 -6.50 9.69 -1.28
CA GLY A 103 -6.75 8.96 -2.51
C GLY A 103 -6.20 7.54 -2.43
N VAL A 104 -7.00 6.58 -2.86
CA VAL A 104 -6.64 5.15 -2.91
C VAL A 104 -7.00 4.58 -4.27
N ALA A 105 -6.21 3.62 -4.73
CA ALA A 105 -6.44 2.92 -5.99
C ALA A 105 -6.14 1.42 -5.86
N ILE A 106 -6.74 0.65 -6.76
CA ILE A 106 -6.46 -0.75 -7.02
C ILE A 106 -6.22 -0.85 -8.53
N ALA A 107 -5.03 -1.27 -8.92
CA ALA A 107 -4.68 -1.62 -10.28
C ALA A 107 -4.56 -3.16 -10.35
N THR A 108 -5.14 -3.79 -11.37
CA THR A 108 -5.15 -5.25 -11.49
C THR A 108 -5.16 -5.73 -12.95
N LEU A 109 -4.55 -6.90 -13.18
CA LEU A 109 -4.69 -7.65 -14.44
C LEU A 109 -6.01 -8.42 -14.54
N LEU A 110 -6.63 -8.70 -13.40
CA LEU A 110 -7.90 -9.40 -13.32
C LEU A 110 -9.04 -8.41 -13.53
N GLU A 111 -10.05 -8.79 -14.31
CA GLU A 111 -11.22 -7.95 -14.60
C GLU A 111 -12.07 -7.72 -13.34
N PRO A 112 -12.26 -6.44 -12.92
CA PRO A 112 -13.18 -6.07 -11.84
C PRO A 112 -14.62 -6.49 -12.12
N GLN A 113 -15.24 -7.20 -11.18
CA GLN A 113 -16.64 -7.63 -11.26
C GLN A 113 -17.58 -6.60 -10.65
N ASP A 114 -17.15 -5.97 -9.55
CA ASP A 114 -17.87 -4.91 -8.87
C ASP A 114 -16.86 -4.02 -8.12
N ALA A 115 -17.21 -2.75 -7.90
CA ALA A 115 -16.36 -1.77 -7.23
C ALA A 115 -17.18 -0.87 -6.30
N ARG A 116 -16.70 -0.69 -5.08
CA ARG A 116 -17.41 0.04 -4.02
C ARG A 116 -16.47 1.02 -3.31
N VAL A 117 -16.97 2.23 -3.09
CA VAL A 117 -16.27 3.32 -2.38
C VAL A 117 -16.87 3.48 -1.00
N GLY A 118 -16.03 3.78 -0.02
CA GLY A 118 -16.46 4.09 1.34
C GLY A 118 -16.57 2.85 2.24
N ILE A 119 -16.64 3.09 3.54
CA ILE A 119 -16.61 2.06 4.59
C ILE A 119 -17.94 1.95 5.36
N GLY A 120 -19.03 2.43 4.75
CA GLY A 120 -20.37 2.39 5.36
C GLY A 120 -20.75 3.62 6.19
N ASP A 121 -19.86 4.60 6.34
CA ASP A 121 -20.16 5.89 6.96
C ASP A 121 -20.04 7.04 5.94
N PRO A 122 -21.16 7.71 5.59
CA PRO A 122 -21.17 8.79 4.61
C PRO A 122 -20.24 9.97 4.92
N TYR A 123 -19.80 10.12 6.17
CA TYR A 123 -18.80 11.12 6.55
C TYR A 123 -17.45 10.91 5.84
N PHE A 124 -17.15 9.69 5.39
CA PHE A 124 -15.89 9.35 4.74
C PHE A 124 -16.00 9.13 3.22
N ASP A 125 -17.18 9.24 2.62
CA ASP A 125 -17.41 8.88 1.21
C ASP A 125 -16.55 9.69 0.24
N ASP A 126 -16.26 10.96 0.56
CA ASP A 126 -15.42 11.84 -0.25
C ASP A 126 -13.98 11.96 0.27
N SER A 127 -13.61 11.15 1.27
CA SER A 127 -12.29 11.22 1.91
C SER A 127 -11.18 10.53 1.12
N GLY A 128 -11.54 9.67 0.16
CA GLY A 128 -10.59 8.93 -0.68
C GLY A 128 -9.73 7.95 0.11
N ARG A 129 -10.33 7.19 1.04
CA ARG A 129 -9.62 6.33 2.02
C ARG A 129 -9.99 4.86 1.99
N TRP A 130 -11.04 4.49 1.27
CA TRP A 130 -11.47 3.11 1.12
C TRP A 130 -12.04 2.90 -0.28
N ILE A 131 -11.44 1.97 -1.01
CA ILE A 131 -11.99 1.41 -2.24
C ILE A 131 -11.83 -0.09 -2.17
N GLU A 132 -12.83 -0.81 -2.65
CA GLU A 132 -12.75 -2.25 -2.80
C GLU A 132 -13.29 -2.70 -4.14
N THR A 133 -12.79 -3.84 -4.60
CA THR A 133 -13.27 -4.47 -5.83
C THR A 133 -13.29 -5.97 -5.70
N ASP A 134 -14.30 -6.59 -6.33
CA ASP A 134 -14.44 -8.04 -6.43
C ASP A 134 -13.73 -8.53 -7.70
N LEU A 135 -12.87 -9.52 -7.54
CA LEU A 135 -12.12 -10.18 -8.60
C LEU A 135 -12.43 -11.67 -8.59
N VAL A 136 -12.33 -12.32 -9.74
CA VAL A 136 -12.41 -13.79 -9.83
C VAL A 136 -11.01 -14.35 -9.58
N ALA A 137 -10.82 -15.03 -8.45
CA ALA A 137 -9.56 -15.68 -8.11
C ALA A 137 -9.29 -16.88 -9.05
N PRO A 138 -8.03 -17.38 -9.13
CA PRO A 138 -7.70 -18.50 -10.03
C PRO A 138 -8.50 -19.79 -9.78
N ASP A 139 -8.99 -20.02 -8.55
CA ASP A 139 -9.87 -21.16 -8.21
C ASP A 139 -11.36 -20.90 -8.51
N GLY A 140 -11.70 -19.78 -9.15
CA GLY A 140 -13.03 -19.40 -9.57
C GLY A 140 -13.89 -18.72 -8.49
N LYS A 141 -13.39 -18.58 -7.25
CA LYS A 141 -14.09 -17.91 -6.16
C LYS A 141 -13.93 -16.39 -6.21
N ILE A 142 -14.77 -15.67 -5.49
CA ILE A 142 -14.67 -14.21 -5.40
C ILE A 142 -13.60 -13.80 -4.38
N LEU A 143 -12.65 -13.00 -4.83
CA LEU A 143 -11.67 -12.29 -4.01
C LEU A 143 -12.03 -10.80 -3.96
N THR A 144 -12.46 -10.32 -2.79
CA THR A 144 -12.59 -8.88 -2.55
C THR A 144 -11.26 -8.30 -2.08
N VAL A 145 -10.70 -7.38 -2.87
CA VAL A 145 -9.49 -6.64 -2.52
C VAL A 145 -9.87 -5.24 -2.11
N VAL A 146 -9.37 -4.79 -0.95
CA VAL A 146 -9.54 -3.43 -0.46
C VAL A 146 -8.21 -2.70 -0.44
N SER A 147 -8.18 -1.46 -0.95
CA SER A 147 -7.12 -0.49 -0.68
C SER A 147 -7.63 0.52 0.36
N ALA A 148 -7.04 0.49 1.55
CA ALA A 148 -7.44 1.29 2.70
C ALA A 148 -6.31 2.23 3.16
N TYR A 149 -6.67 3.48 3.46
CA TYR A 149 -5.78 4.49 4.03
C TYR A 149 -6.39 5.08 5.30
N VAL A 150 -6.07 4.49 6.45
CA VAL A 150 -6.54 4.96 7.75
C VAL A 150 -5.88 6.31 8.06
N HIS A 151 -6.59 7.18 8.79
CA HIS A 151 -6.05 8.46 9.21
C HIS A 151 -4.77 8.26 10.05
N SER A 152 -3.71 9.04 9.78
CA SER A 152 -2.49 9.00 10.62
C SER A 152 -2.76 9.35 12.08
N GLY A 153 -3.71 10.26 12.31
CA GLY A 153 -4.10 10.72 13.63
C GLY A 153 -3.10 11.72 14.21
N VAL A 154 -3.58 12.55 15.14
CA VAL A 154 -2.75 13.42 15.97
C VAL A 154 -3.46 13.53 17.31
N VAL A 155 -2.80 13.09 18.38
CA VAL A 155 -3.34 13.07 19.76
C VAL A 155 -4.02 14.40 20.10
N ASP A 156 -5.20 14.33 20.72
CA ASP A 156 -6.02 15.48 21.14
C ASP A 156 -6.47 16.42 20.01
N THR A 157 -6.63 15.90 18.79
CA THR A 157 -7.15 16.67 17.64
C THR A 157 -8.35 15.99 16.97
N PRO A 158 -9.15 16.73 16.17
CA PRO A 158 -10.21 16.14 15.36
C PRO A 158 -9.73 15.00 14.46
N LYS A 159 -8.47 15.03 13.98
CA LYS A 159 -7.93 13.93 13.16
C LYS A 159 -7.84 12.60 13.91
N GLN A 160 -7.64 12.62 15.22
CA GLN A 160 -7.66 11.40 16.03
C GLN A 160 -9.08 10.90 16.24
N VAL A 161 -10.05 11.82 16.39
CA VAL A 161 -11.47 11.48 16.45
C VAL A 161 -11.90 10.80 15.15
N ASP A 162 -11.52 11.36 14.00
CA ASP A 162 -11.80 10.76 12.69
C ASP A 162 -11.14 9.39 12.54
N LYS A 163 -9.91 9.23 13.05
CA LYS A 163 -9.22 7.93 13.05
C LYS A 163 -10.00 6.88 13.84
N TYR A 164 -10.43 7.20 15.06
CA TYR A 164 -11.20 6.25 15.88
C TYR A 164 -12.55 5.93 15.25
N ARG A 165 -13.26 6.93 14.72
CA ARG A 165 -14.51 6.72 13.99
C ARG A 165 -14.30 5.78 12.80
N PHE A 166 -13.24 5.97 12.02
CA PHE A 166 -12.91 5.08 10.90
C PHE A 166 -12.61 3.65 11.36
N LEU A 167 -11.85 3.50 12.46
CA LEU A 167 -11.56 2.18 13.05
C LEU A 167 -12.82 1.52 13.62
N ASP A 168 -13.76 2.28 14.17
CA ASP A 168 -15.07 1.78 14.61
C ASP A 168 -15.90 1.24 13.43
N GLU A 169 -15.88 1.90 12.28
CA GLU A 169 -16.53 1.37 11.07
C GLU A 169 -15.83 0.11 10.55
N MET A 170 -14.50 0.03 10.60
CA MET A 170 -13.77 -1.21 10.28
C MET A 170 -14.22 -2.38 11.18
N ILE A 171 -14.41 -2.13 12.48
CA ILE A 171 -14.91 -3.16 13.42
C ILE A 171 -16.28 -3.69 13.00
N ARG A 172 -17.16 -2.83 12.46
CA ARG A 172 -18.48 -3.25 11.98
C ARG A 172 -18.40 -3.96 10.64
N TYR A 173 -17.60 -3.45 9.71
CA TYR A 173 -17.64 -3.86 8.32
C TYR A 173 -16.81 -5.12 8.02
N LEU A 174 -15.68 -5.33 8.70
CA LEU A 174 -14.83 -6.51 8.46
C LEU A 174 -15.58 -7.85 8.70
N PRO A 175 -16.39 -8.01 9.77
CA PRO A 175 -17.24 -9.19 9.92
C PRO A 175 -18.22 -9.42 8.77
N GLU A 176 -18.85 -8.36 8.25
CA GLU A 176 -19.79 -8.44 7.13
C GLU A 176 -19.08 -8.90 5.85
N LEU A 177 -17.90 -8.34 5.58
CA LEU A 177 -17.10 -8.70 4.42
C LEU A 177 -16.66 -10.17 4.49
N LYS A 178 -16.17 -10.62 5.66
CA LYS A 178 -15.80 -12.02 5.91
C LYS A 178 -16.99 -12.99 5.82
N ALA A 179 -18.20 -12.55 6.16
CA ALA A 179 -19.39 -13.40 6.12
C ALA A 179 -20.00 -13.54 4.71
N THR A 180 -19.75 -12.57 3.83
CA THR A 180 -20.44 -12.45 2.53
C THR A 180 -19.57 -12.76 1.32
N LYS A 181 -18.24 -12.83 1.48
CA LYS A 181 -17.27 -13.06 0.41
C LYS A 181 -16.48 -14.34 0.65
N ASP A 182 -16.12 -15.05 -0.41
CA ASP A 182 -15.30 -16.26 -0.30
C ASP A 182 -13.92 -15.91 0.27
N TYR A 183 -13.27 -14.91 -0.33
CA TYR A 183 -11.99 -14.36 0.11
C TYR A 183 -12.08 -12.85 0.24
N ALA A 184 -11.46 -12.30 1.28
CA ALA A 184 -11.27 -10.86 1.38
C ALA A 184 -9.89 -10.52 1.93
N VAL A 185 -9.30 -9.45 1.42
CA VAL A 185 -8.04 -8.89 1.90
C VAL A 185 -8.13 -7.38 2.00
N VAL A 186 -7.89 -6.87 3.21
CA VAL A 186 -7.72 -5.45 3.46
C VAL A 186 -6.25 -5.09 3.43
N THR A 187 -5.90 -4.23 2.48
CA THR A 187 -4.52 -3.83 2.23
C THR A 187 -4.32 -2.35 2.48
N GLY A 188 -3.10 -1.96 2.80
CA GLY A 188 -2.68 -0.56 2.81
C GLY A 188 -2.15 -0.06 4.13
N ASP A 189 -1.90 1.24 4.16
CA ASP A 189 -1.42 1.98 5.32
C ASP A 189 -2.56 2.18 6.33
N LEU A 190 -2.58 1.31 7.34
CA LEU A 190 -3.54 1.38 8.44
C LEU A 190 -3.06 2.30 9.58
N ASN A 191 -1.89 2.93 9.43
CA ASN A 191 -1.36 3.96 10.32
C ASN A 191 -1.27 3.56 11.80
N VAL A 192 -1.12 2.27 12.10
CA VAL A 192 -0.96 1.74 13.47
C VAL A 192 0.04 0.58 13.47
N GLY A 193 1.03 0.63 14.37
CA GLY A 193 1.84 -0.54 14.70
C GLY A 193 1.14 -1.38 15.77
N HIS A 194 0.76 -2.62 15.44
CA HIS A 194 -0.08 -3.44 16.32
C HIS A 194 0.62 -3.84 17.63
N THR A 195 1.87 -4.26 17.55
CA THR A 195 2.64 -4.81 18.69
C THR A 195 3.97 -4.08 18.88
N LYS A 196 4.68 -4.39 19.97
CA LYS A 196 6.03 -3.84 20.22
C LYS A 196 7.05 -4.23 19.15
N LEU A 197 6.80 -5.32 18.42
CA LEU A 197 7.62 -5.77 17.31
C LEU A 197 7.43 -4.88 16.08
N ASP A 198 6.32 -4.14 15.99
CA ASP A 198 5.93 -3.37 14.80
C ASP A 198 6.52 -1.97 14.77
N ILE A 199 7.39 -1.63 15.72
CA ILE A 199 8.00 -0.30 15.78
C ILE A 199 9.34 -0.36 16.50
N LYS A 200 10.38 0.17 15.84
CA LYS A 200 11.66 0.38 16.49
C LYS A 200 11.54 1.45 17.58
N ASN A 201 12.15 1.21 18.74
CA ASN A 201 12.11 2.13 19.89
C ASN A 201 10.69 2.37 20.43
N TRP A 202 9.86 1.33 20.47
CA TRP A 202 8.46 1.36 20.91
C TRP A 202 8.20 2.09 22.24
N ARG A 203 9.13 2.00 23.21
CA ARG A 203 8.98 2.60 24.56
C ARG A 203 8.71 4.11 24.51
N GLY A 204 9.35 4.82 23.59
CA GLY A 204 9.17 6.28 23.44
C GLY A 204 7.90 6.68 22.69
N ASN A 205 7.25 5.73 22.02
CA ASN A 205 6.16 5.98 21.10
C ASN A 205 4.77 5.59 21.64
N THR A 206 4.69 5.01 22.84
CA THR A 206 3.40 4.55 23.42
C THR A 206 2.37 5.66 23.69
N LYS A 207 2.75 6.93 23.51
CA LYS A 207 1.89 8.12 23.65
C LYS A 207 1.76 8.90 22.33
N LYS A 208 2.14 8.29 21.20
CA LYS A 208 2.10 8.88 19.87
C LYS A 208 1.01 8.19 19.05
N ALA A 209 0.28 8.98 18.26
CA ALA A 209 -0.65 8.44 17.28
C ALA A 209 0.06 7.45 16.35
N GLY A 210 -0.63 6.36 16.06
CA GLY A 210 -0.11 5.15 15.43
C GLY A 210 0.47 4.11 16.39
N PHE A 211 0.61 4.42 17.68
CA PHE A 211 1.05 3.44 18.69
C PHE A 211 0.41 3.68 20.07
N LEU A 212 -0.75 4.34 20.11
CA LEU A 212 -1.53 4.47 21.34
C LEU A 212 -2.08 3.09 21.76
N PRO A 213 -2.21 2.80 23.07
CA PRO A 213 -2.86 1.59 23.55
C PRO A 213 -4.25 1.37 22.94
N GLU A 214 -5.03 2.44 22.82
CA GLU A 214 -6.39 2.42 22.28
C GLU A 214 -6.40 2.06 20.79
N GLU A 215 -5.45 2.58 20.01
CA GLU A 215 -5.30 2.23 18.59
C GLU A 215 -4.92 0.76 18.41
N ARG A 216 -4.00 0.24 19.24
CA ARG A 216 -3.59 -1.17 19.19
C ARG A 216 -4.71 -2.13 19.59
N ALA A 217 -5.58 -1.71 20.50
CA ALA A 217 -6.74 -2.52 20.91
C ALA A 217 -7.69 -2.81 19.74
N TYR A 218 -7.79 -1.94 18.73
CA TYR A 218 -8.55 -2.26 17.50
C TYR A 218 -7.92 -3.42 16.73
N PHE A 219 -6.59 -3.46 16.65
CA PHE A 219 -5.86 -4.51 15.95
C PHE A 219 -5.91 -5.84 16.71
N ASP A 220 -5.93 -5.79 18.04
CA ASP A 220 -6.23 -6.97 18.88
C ASP A 220 -7.61 -7.55 18.53
N ARG A 221 -8.60 -6.71 18.22
CA ARG A 221 -9.94 -7.16 17.82
C ARG A 221 -9.98 -7.66 16.38
N PHE A 222 -9.33 -6.95 15.45
CA PHE A 222 -9.23 -7.35 14.03
C PHE A 222 -8.61 -8.74 13.88
N PHE A 223 -7.52 -9.00 14.60
CA PHE A 223 -6.74 -10.24 14.48
C PHE A 223 -7.03 -11.28 15.59
N GLY A 224 -7.79 -10.91 16.61
CA GLY A 224 -8.26 -11.81 17.65
C GLY A 224 -9.53 -12.57 17.25
N GLU A 225 -10.07 -13.35 18.20
CA GLU A 225 -11.24 -14.21 17.98
C GLU A 225 -12.52 -13.44 17.60
N GLU A 226 -12.62 -12.16 17.96
CA GLU A 226 -13.81 -11.34 17.70
C GLU A 226 -14.10 -11.19 16.20
N ILE A 227 -13.10 -10.80 15.41
CA ILE A 227 -13.24 -10.60 13.97
C ILE A 227 -12.49 -11.71 13.20
N GLY A 228 -11.31 -12.08 13.66
CA GLY A 228 -10.55 -13.22 13.16
C GLY A 228 -10.09 -13.06 11.72
N TYR A 229 -9.64 -11.87 11.35
CA TYR A 229 -8.76 -11.68 10.18
C TYR A 229 -7.34 -12.10 10.56
N VAL A 230 -6.52 -12.38 9.56
CA VAL A 230 -5.13 -12.79 9.73
C VAL A 230 -4.21 -11.70 9.21
N ASP A 231 -3.31 -11.22 10.06
CA ASP A 231 -2.14 -10.45 9.64
C ASP A 231 -1.18 -11.38 8.89
N VAL A 232 -1.28 -11.41 7.56
CA VAL A 232 -0.53 -12.35 6.72
C VAL A 232 0.98 -12.15 6.85
N HIS A 233 1.41 -10.88 6.92
CA HIS A 233 2.82 -10.53 7.05
C HIS A 233 3.37 -11.03 8.40
N ARG A 234 2.71 -10.73 9.52
CA ARG A 234 3.15 -11.20 10.85
C ARG A 234 3.15 -12.73 10.94
N ARG A 235 2.13 -13.40 10.40
CA ARG A 235 2.04 -14.86 10.45
C ARG A 235 3.19 -15.53 9.70
N LEU A 236 3.62 -14.99 8.56
CA LEU A 236 4.72 -15.54 7.77
C LEU A 236 6.10 -15.12 8.30
N ALA A 237 6.24 -13.91 8.85
CA ALA A 237 7.50 -13.43 9.42
C ALA A 237 7.81 -14.02 10.82
N GLY A 238 6.78 -14.41 11.58
CA GLY A 238 6.90 -14.87 12.96
C GLY A 238 7.13 -13.72 13.95
N ASP A 239 7.52 -14.06 15.18
CA ASP A 239 7.71 -13.09 16.28
C ASP A 239 9.08 -12.40 16.23
N VAL A 240 9.28 -11.58 15.19
CA VAL A 240 10.51 -10.81 14.95
C VAL A 240 10.25 -9.30 14.94
N ASP A 241 11.25 -8.50 15.32
CA ASP A 241 11.18 -7.04 15.14
C ASP A 241 11.00 -6.70 13.65
N GLY A 242 9.97 -5.92 13.32
CA GLY A 242 9.59 -5.66 11.94
C GLY A 242 9.12 -6.95 11.22
N PRO A 243 9.44 -7.11 9.92
CA PRO A 243 9.98 -6.11 9.01
C PRO A 243 9.12 -4.82 8.98
N TYR A 244 9.77 -3.66 9.03
CA TYR A 244 9.08 -2.37 9.00
C TYR A 244 8.71 -1.99 7.57
N THR A 245 7.65 -1.20 7.39
CA THR A 245 7.15 -0.75 6.09
C THR A 245 7.24 0.76 5.90
N TRP A 246 7.50 1.52 6.97
CA TRP A 246 7.61 2.98 6.93
C TRP A 246 8.82 3.50 7.70
N TRP A 247 9.48 4.52 7.17
CA TRP A 247 10.55 5.25 7.85
C TRP A 247 10.46 6.75 7.53
N SER A 248 10.65 7.59 8.55
CA SER A 248 10.66 9.03 8.37
C SER A 248 11.66 9.47 7.29
N GLN A 249 11.25 10.43 6.45
CA GLN A 249 12.16 11.14 5.53
C GLN A 249 13.15 12.05 6.27
N ARG A 250 12.97 12.26 7.58
CA ARG A 250 13.81 13.16 8.38
C ARG A 250 14.88 12.36 9.13
N GLY A 251 16.11 12.87 9.11
CA GLY A 251 17.24 12.26 9.81
C GLY A 251 17.62 10.92 9.19
N GLN A 252 18.19 10.03 10.01
CA GLN A 252 18.76 8.75 9.57
C GLN A 252 17.85 7.57 9.93
N ALA A 253 16.52 7.79 9.97
CA ALA A 253 15.57 6.73 10.34
C ALA A 253 15.65 5.54 9.38
N PHE A 254 15.78 5.81 8.07
CA PHE A 254 15.95 4.77 7.06
C PHE A 254 17.27 4.02 7.25
N ASP A 255 18.41 4.71 7.35
CA ASP A 255 19.72 4.05 7.44
C ASP A 255 19.87 3.21 8.71
N ASN A 256 19.33 3.70 9.84
CA ASN A 256 19.36 3.02 11.14
C ASN A 256 18.21 2.02 11.34
N ASP A 257 17.40 1.79 10.31
CA ASP A 257 16.21 0.94 10.35
C ASP A 257 15.27 1.24 11.53
N THR A 258 15.12 2.53 11.86
CA THR A 258 14.18 3.02 12.87
C THR A 258 12.81 3.19 12.24
N GLY A 259 12.19 2.06 11.92
CA GLY A 259 10.95 2.00 11.16
C GLY A 259 9.71 1.61 11.98
N TRP A 260 8.57 1.66 11.30
CA TRP A 260 7.26 1.22 11.76
C TRP A 260 6.68 0.25 10.73
N ARG A 261 5.96 -0.79 11.18
CA ARG A 261 5.16 -1.67 10.34
C ARG A 261 3.70 -1.22 10.47
N ILE A 262 3.25 -0.45 9.48
CA ILE A 262 1.91 0.15 9.45
C ILE A 262 1.14 -0.18 8.17
N ASP A 263 1.77 -0.88 7.24
CA ASP A 263 1.17 -1.37 6.01
C ASP A 263 0.86 -2.87 6.17
N TYR A 264 -0.38 -3.27 5.86
CA TYR A 264 -0.89 -4.61 6.14
C TYR A 264 -1.46 -5.26 4.89
N GLN A 265 -1.49 -6.60 4.91
CA GLN A 265 -2.47 -7.40 4.18
C GLN A 265 -3.21 -8.25 5.22
N ALA A 266 -4.36 -7.75 5.66
CA ALA A 266 -5.24 -8.42 6.60
C ALA A 266 -6.24 -9.28 5.81
N ALA A 267 -6.09 -10.60 5.84
CA ALA A 267 -6.86 -11.51 5.01
C ALA A 267 -7.87 -12.34 5.83
N THR A 268 -8.95 -12.78 5.20
CA THR A 268 -9.80 -13.83 5.76
C THR A 268 -8.99 -15.12 5.95
N PRO A 269 -9.34 -15.98 6.92
CA PRO A 269 -8.53 -17.17 7.23
C PRO A 269 -8.27 -18.10 6.04
N GLU A 270 -9.25 -18.31 5.16
CA GLU A 270 -9.09 -19.17 3.98
C GLU A 270 -8.10 -18.59 2.96
N LEU A 271 -8.20 -17.29 2.67
CA LEU A 271 -7.23 -16.62 1.80
C LEU A 271 -5.84 -16.59 2.44
N ALA A 272 -5.79 -16.29 3.74
CA ALA A 272 -4.54 -16.31 4.48
C ALA A 272 -3.89 -17.68 4.36
N ALA A 273 -4.60 -18.80 4.50
CA ALA A 273 -4.03 -20.15 4.36
C ALA A 273 -3.32 -20.41 3.01
N LYS A 274 -3.65 -19.64 1.96
CA LYS A 274 -2.98 -19.67 0.66
C LYS A 274 -1.67 -18.88 0.61
N ALA A 275 -1.43 -17.97 1.54
CA ALA A 275 -0.24 -17.13 1.52
C ALA A 275 1.04 -17.93 1.78
N THR A 276 2.00 -17.87 0.85
CA THR A 276 3.24 -18.66 0.88
C THR A 276 4.49 -17.81 1.16
N SER A 277 4.47 -16.53 0.80
CA SER A 277 5.58 -15.60 1.03
C SER A 277 5.04 -14.21 1.40
N ALA A 278 5.77 -13.49 2.24
CA ALA A 278 5.52 -12.08 2.53
C ALA A 278 6.85 -11.34 2.59
N VAL A 279 6.94 -10.25 1.84
CA VAL A 279 8.17 -9.51 1.62
C VAL A 279 7.89 -8.02 1.74
N VAL A 280 8.70 -7.33 2.55
CA VAL A 280 8.82 -5.87 2.45
C VAL A 280 9.94 -5.51 1.49
N ASP A 281 9.58 -4.88 0.37
CA ASP A 281 10.49 -4.43 -0.67
C ASP A 281 11.16 -3.11 -0.32
N ARG A 282 11.88 -3.11 0.81
CA ARG A 282 12.67 -1.96 1.23
C ARG A 282 13.73 -1.64 0.17
N ALA A 283 13.83 -0.36 -0.19
CA ALA A 283 14.87 0.12 -1.09
C ALA A 283 16.29 -0.12 -0.50
N PRO A 284 17.31 -0.36 -1.33
CA PRO A 284 18.67 -0.65 -0.84
C PRO A 284 19.33 0.54 -0.11
N SER A 285 18.96 1.78 -0.46
CA SER A 285 19.48 3.00 0.18
C SER A 285 18.43 4.11 0.23
N TYR A 286 18.61 5.08 1.12
CA TYR A 286 17.66 6.18 1.32
C TYR A 286 17.29 6.94 0.04
N ASP A 287 18.27 7.21 -0.83
CA ASP A 287 18.12 7.99 -2.06
C ASP A 287 17.39 7.23 -3.18
N THR A 288 17.33 5.89 -3.10
CA THR A 288 16.62 5.03 -4.06
C THR A 288 15.14 4.81 -3.74
N ARG A 289 14.63 5.45 -2.67
CA ARG A 289 13.22 5.34 -2.26
C ARG A 289 12.31 6.21 -3.12
N PHE A 290 11.23 5.62 -3.63
CA PHE A 290 10.17 6.38 -4.28
C PHE A 290 9.09 6.90 -3.31
N SER A 291 8.99 6.32 -2.11
CA SER A 291 8.08 6.72 -1.03
C SER A 291 8.76 6.63 0.34
N ASP A 292 8.17 7.23 1.38
CA ASP A 292 8.53 6.93 2.75
C ASP A 292 8.08 5.53 3.22
N HIS A 293 7.16 4.91 2.48
CA HIS A 293 6.79 3.51 2.65
C HIS A 293 7.56 2.59 1.68
N ALA A 294 7.76 1.35 2.11
CA ALA A 294 8.20 0.24 1.26
C ALA A 294 6.99 -0.64 0.92
N PRO A 295 6.89 -1.16 -0.32
CA PRO A 295 5.84 -2.08 -0.69
C PRO A 295 5.84 -3.36 0.15
N LEU A 296 4.65 -3.82 0.53
CA LEU A 296 4.43 -5.15 1.10
C LEU A 296 3.86 -6.05 0.00
N VAL A 297 4.63 -7.05 -0.40
CA VAL A 297 4.32 -8.01 -1.45
C VAL A 297 4.05 -9.38 -0.82
N VAL A 298 2.95 -10.01 -1.20
CA VAL A 298 2.55 -11.33 -0.71
C VAL A 298 2.14 -12.21 -1.89
N ASP A 299 2.61 -13.45 -1.87
CA ASP A 299 2.17 -14.48 -2.81
C ASP A 299 1.12 -15.38 -2.17
N TYR A 300 0.04 -15.65 -2.90
CA TYR A 300 -1.03 -16.56 -2.53
C TYR A 300 -1.10 -17.71 -3.54
N GLN A 301 -0.91 -18.94 -3.09
CA GLN A 301 -1.00 -20.14 -3.94
C GLN A 301 -2.47 -20.56 -4.11
N PHE A 302 -2.93 -20.58 -5.36
CA PHE A 302 -4.25 -21.09 -5.71
C PHE A 302 -4.18 -22.50 -6.30
#